data_AF-A0A397ISZ3-F1
#
_entry.id   AF-A0A397ISZ3-F1
#
_cell.length_a   1.000
_cell.length_b   1.000
_cell.length_c   1.000
_cell.angle_alpha   90.00
_cell.angle_beta   90.00
_cell.angle_gamma   90.00
#
_symmetry.space_group_name_H-M   'P 1'
#
loop_
_entity.id
_entity.type
_entity.pdbx_description
1 polymer ?
#
loop_
_entity_poly.entity_id
_entity_poly.type
_entity_poly.pdbx_seq_one_letter_code
_entity_poly.pdbx_strand_id
1 'polypeptide(L)'
;MQFGIEESNIEIVGVNRTTFSPNLYIDQLSEILKLDLPVELLNMQLVIFKEQWSSKAKQYFRFLSNIENNNSGHTIDSFTSDKEKELAKTLNINENDLPILKFLQKKKIDRN
;
A
#
# COMPACT_ATOMS: atom_id res chain seq x y z
N MET A 1 -28.57 -40.25 22.87
CA MET A 1 -28.47 -38.99 23.63
C MET A 1 -27.27 -38.22 23.12
N GLN A 2 -27.46 -36.92 22.94
CA GLN A 2 -26.66 -35.90 22.27
C GLN A 2 -25.11 -36.07 22.32
N PHE A 3 -24.48 -35.99 21.15
CA PHE A 3 -23.07 -35.61 21.02
C PHE A 3 -22.96 -34.11 21.34
N GLY A 4 -22.46 -33.76 22.52
CA GLY A 4 -22.10 -32.39 22.86
C GLY A 4 -20.70 -32.09 22.35
N ILE A 5 -20.58 -31.52 21.16
CA ILE A 5 -19.36 -30.81 20.77
C ILE A 5 -19.43 -29.52 21.58
N GLU A 6 -18.63 -29.43 22.65
CA GLU A 6 -18.41 -28.17 23.32
C GLU A 6 -17.82 -27.21 22.29
N GLU A 7 -18.57 -26.17 21.95
CA GLU A 7 -18.08 -25.00 21.25
C GLU A 7 -16.98 -24.40 22.13
N SER A 8 -15.75 -24.83 21.90
CA SER A 8 -14.57 -24.15 22.40
C SER A 8 -14.60 -22.75 21.79
N ASN A 9 -15.15 -21.81 22.55
CA ASN A 9 -15.02 -20.38 22.34
C ASN A 9 -13.53 -20.09 22.26
N ILE A 10 -13.02 -19.98 21.03
CA ILE A 10 -11.70 -19.44 20.79
C ILE A 10 -11.83 -17.95 21.12
N GLU A 11 -11.64 -17.63 22.40
CA GLU A 11 -11.27 -16.29 22.83
C GLU A 11 -10.02 -15.94 22.05
N ILE A 12 -10.20 -15.13 20.99
CA ILE A 12 -9.10 -14.45 20.34
C ILE A 12 -8.59 -13.45 21.37
N VAL A 13 -7.66 -13.94 22.20
CA VAL A 13 -6.83 -13.18 23.13
C VAL A 13 -6.48 -11.88 22.43
N GLY A 14 -6.81 -10.77 23.09
CA GLY A 14 -6.57 -9.42 22.61
C GLY A 14 -5.13 -9.27 22.15
N VAL A 15 -4.91 -9.52 20.86
CA VAL A 15 -3.76 -9.00 20.13
C VAL A 15 -3.91 -7.51 20.34
N ASN A 16 -3.02 -6.93 21.12
CA ASN A 16 -2.77 -5.50 21.11
C ASN A 16 -2.71 -5.13 19.65
N ARG A 17 -3.82 -4.61 19.10
CA ARG A 17 -3.86 -4.01 17.80
C ARG A 17 -3.00 -2.78 18.02
N THR A 18 -1.68 -2.93 17.92
CA THR A 18 -0.81 -1.85 17.50
C THR A 18 -1.58 -1.22 16.37
N THR A 19 -2.12 -0.05 16.63
CA THR A 19 -2.91 0.71 15.68
C THR A 19 -2.01 0.87 14.48
N PHE A 20 -2.15 -0.02 13.51
CA PHE A 20 -1.43 0.09 12.25
C PHE A 20 -1.88 1.44 11.72
N SER A 21 -0.94 2.37 11.62
CA SER A 21 -1.23 3.67 11.06
C SER A 21 -1.94 3.44 9.72
N PRO A 22 -3.08 4.10 9.47
CA PRO A 22 -3.96 3.76 8.37
C PRO A 22 -3.19 3.76 7.04
N ASN A 23 -3.24 2.63 6.35
CA ASN A 23 -2.53 2.41 5.10
C ASN A 23 -3.57 2.55 3.98
N LEU A 24 -3.48 3.64 3.22
CA LEU A 24 -4.51 4.00 2.24
C LEU A 24 -4.66 2.91 1.18
N TYR A 25 -3.57 2.22 0.81
CA TYR A 25 -3.64 1.10 -0.14
C TYR A 25 -4.52 -0.04 0.39
N ILE A 26 -4.27 -0.47 1.63
CA ILE A 26 -4.99 -1.57 2.26
C ILE A 26 -6.44 -1.17 2.54
N ASP A 27 -6.68 0.06 2.99
CA ASP A 27 -8.02 0.57 3.27
C ASP A 27 -8.86 0.60 1.99
N GLN A 28 -8.34 1.21 0.91
CA GLN A 28 -9.01 1.25 -0.39
C GLN A 28 -9.26 -0.14 -0.97
N LEU A 29 -8.30 -1.06 -0.85
CA LEU A 29 -8.48 -2.44 -1.31
C LEU A 29 -9.56 -3.15 -0.49
N SER A 30 -9.56 -2.97 0.83
CA SER A 30 -10.57 -3.55 1.72
C SER A 30 -11.96 -3.02 1.40
N GLU A 31 -12.09 -1.72 1.14
CA GLU A 31 -13.35 -1.10 0.72
C GLU A 31 -13.86 -1.69 -0.59
N ILE A 32 -13.00 -1.81 -1.62
CA ILE A 32 -13.37 -2.43 -2.91
C ILE A 32 -13.88 -3.86 -2.70
N LEU A 33 -13.19 -4.66 -1.89
CA LEU A 33 -13.56 -6.05 -1.63
C LEU A 33 -14.84 -6.21 -0.79
N LYS A 34 -15.27 -5.16 -0.10
CA LYS A 34 -16.54 -5.12 0.65
C LYS A 34 -17.71 -4.65 -0.20
N LEU A 35 -17.46 -4.15 -1.42
CA LEU A 35 -18.54 -3.74 -2.31
C LEU A 35 -19.34 -4.96 -2.73
N ASP A 36 -20.65 -4.89 -2.56
CA ASP A 36 -21.59 -5.90 -3.06
C ASP A 36 -21.82 -5.64 -4.57
N LEU A 37 -20.85 -6.06 -5.38
CA LEU A 37 -20.84 -5.87 -6.83
C LEU A 37 -20.86 -7.23 -7.56
N PRO A 38 -21.50 -7.29 -8.75
CA PRO A 38 -21.28 -8.37 -9.69
C PRO A 38 -19.79 -8.57 -9.96
N VAL A 39 -19.39 -9.83 -10.19
CA VAL A 39 -17.98 -10.22 -10.29
C VAL A 39 -17.23 -9.46 -11.39
N GLU A 40 -17.88 -9.14 -12.52
CA GLU A 40 -17.29 -8.36 -13.60
C GLU A 40 -16.99 -6.92 -13.17
N LEU A 41 -17.89 -6.30 -12.40
CA LEU A 41 -17.72 -4.95 -11.89
C LEU A 41 -16.67 -4.89 -10.78
N LEU A 42 -16.65 -5.89 -9.89
CA LEU A 42 -15.59 -6.02 -8.89
C LEU A 42 -14.21 -6.18 -9.55
N ASN A 43 -14.10 -7.02 -10.58
CA ASN A 43 -12.87 -7.19 -11.34
C ASN A 43 -12.41 -5.90 -12.02
N MET A 44 -13.34 -5.13 -12.60
CA MET A 44 -13.02 -3.81 -13.16
C MET A 44 -12.47 -2.86 -12.09
N GLN A 45 -13.11 -2.78 -10.91
CA GLN A 45 -12.62 -1.96 -9.80
C GLN A 45 -11.20 -2.37 -9.36
N LEU A 46 -10.92 -3.67 -9.27
CA LEU A 46 -9.59 -4.18 -8.92
C LEU A 46 -8.54 -3.84 -9.98
N VAL A 47 -8.89 -3.87 -11.28
CA VAL A 47 -8.00 -3.44 -12.36
C VAL A 47 -7.69 -1.95 -12.26
N ILE A 48 -8.71 -1.10 -12.11
CA ILE A 48 -8.57 0.35 -11.96
C ILE A 48 -7.67 0.67 -10.75
N PHE A 49 -7.97 0.06 -9.60
CA PHE A 49 -7.17 0.21 -8.38
C PHE A 49 -5.69 -0.14 -8.62
N LYS A 50 -5.44 -1.30 -9.24
CA LYS A 50 -4.08 -1.75 -9.55
C LYS A 50 -3.36 -0.78 -10.48
N GLU A 51 -4.03 -0.23 -11.50
CA GLU A 51 -3.45 0.74 -12.44
C GLU A 51 -3.11 2.06 -11.75
N GLN A 52 -4.01 2.59 -10.92
CA GLN A 52 -3.78 3.81 -10.15
C GLN A 52 -2.55 3.68 -9.25
N TRP A 53 -2.47 2.60 -8.47
CA TRP A 53 -1.33 2.37 -7.58
C TRP A 53 -0.03 2.05 -8.31
N SER A 54 -0.11 1.37 -9.46
CA SER A 54 1.04 1.20 -10.35
C SER A 54 1.52 2.53 -10.94
N SER A 55 0.62 3.46 -11.25
CA SER A 55 0.97 4.80 -11.73
C SER A 55 1.66 5.62 -10.63
N LYS A 56 1.12 5.61 -9.41
CA LYS A 56 1.74 6.25 -8.23
C LYS A 56 3.15 5.71 -7.98
N ALA A 57 3.33 4.39 -8.01
CA ALA A 57 4.65 3.76 -7.84
C ALA A 57 5.66 4.20 -8.91
N LYS A 58 5.24 4.30 -10.19
CA LYS A 58 6.11 4.81 -11.27
C LYS A 58 6.54 6.25 -11.03
N GLN A 59 5.62 7.11 -10.61
CA GLN A 59 5.92 8.53 -10.35
C GLN A 59 6.86 8.68 -9.16
N TYR A 60 6.60 7.94 -8.07
CA TYR A 60 7.49 7.88 -6.91
C TYR A 60 8.91 7.45 -7.29
N PHE A 61 9.04 6.41 -8.10
CA PHE A 61 10.36 5.95 -8.52
C PHE A 61 11.09 6.93 -9.45
N ARG A 62 10.41 7.53 -10.43
CA ARG A 62 11.01 8.55 -11.29
C ARG A 62 11.58 9.71 -10.48
N PHE A 63 10.87 10.10 -9.43
CA PHE A 63 11.34 11.13 -8.52
C PHE A 63 12.60 10.70 -7.76
N LEU A 64 12.65 9.48 -7.20
CA LEU A 64 13.84 8.98 -6.53
C LEU A 64 15.05 8.96 -7.46
N SER A 65 14.90 8.43 -8.68
CA SER A 65 15.98 8.44 -9.68
C SER A 65 16.43 9.85 -10.05
N ASN A 66 15.51 10.82 -10.12
CA ASN A 66 15.86 12.22 -10.38
C ASN A 66 16.63 12.84 -9.20
N ILE A 67 16.35 12.45 -7.96
CA ILE A 67 17.11 12.90 -6.79
C ILE A 67 18.52 12.32 -6.83
N GLU A 68 18.66 11.01 -7.07
CA GLU A 68 19.96 10.33 -7.15
C GLU A 68 20.87 10.95 -8.21
N ASN A 69 20.32 11.28 -9.39
CA ASN A 69 21.08 11.89 -10.48
C ASN A 69 21.52 13.34 -10.20
N ASN A 70 20.79 14.07 -9.36
CA ASN A 70 21.02 15.49 -9.12
C ASN A 70 21.88 15.77 -7.86
N ASN A 71 22.02 14.81 -6.95
CA ASN A 71 22.57 15.04 -5.60
C ASN A 71 23.89 14.27 -5.32
N SER A 72 24.75 14.06 -6.31
CA SER A 72 26.02 13.32 -6.17
C SER A 72 27.08 13.95 -5.22
N GLY A 73 26.71 14.87 -4.31
CA GLY A 73 27.64 15.51 -3.38
C GLY A 73 27.06 16.32 -2.21
N HIS A 74 25.77 16.18 -1.83
CA HIS A 74 25.20 16.91 -0.69
C HIS A 74 24.55 15.99 0.33
N THR A 75 24.62 16.32 1.62
CA THR A 75 24.07 15.55 2.76
C THR A 75 22.62 15.16 2.50
N ILE A 76 22.42 13.88 2.19
CA ILE A 76 21.27 13.35 1.44
C ILE A 76 20.02 13.23 2.32
N ASP A 77 20.19 12.98 3.62
CA ASP A 77 19.12 12.33 4.39
C ASP A 77 17.96 13.26 4.80
N SER A 78 18.23 14.52 5.16
CA SER A 78 17.18 15.47 5.57
C SER A 78 16.38 16.01 4.37
N PHE A 79 17.08 16.41 3.30
CA PHE A 79 16.45 17.02 2.12
C PHE A 79 15.64 16.00 1.30
N THR A 80 16.03 14.73 1.35
CA THR A 80 15.31 13.65 0.67
C THR A 80 14.01 13.33 1.41
N SER A 81 13.99 13.39 2.75
CA SER A 81 12.79 13.15 3.55
C SER A 81 11.69 14.20 3.31
N ASP A 82 12.02 15.50 3.31
CA ASP A 82 11.01 16.54 3.12
C ASP A 82 10.37 16.49 1.71
N LYS A 83 11.19 16.22 0.69
CA LYS A 83 10.69 16.08 -0.68
C LYS A 83 9.89 14.78 -0.87
N GLU A 84 10.26 13.69 -0.20
CA GLU A 84 9.46 12.44 -0.20
C GLU A 84 8.07 12.68 0.42
N LYS A 85 7.99 13.48 1.49
CA LYS A 85 6.70 13.86 2.09
C LYS A 85 5.87 14.75 1.18
N GLU A 86 6.48 15.71 0.51
CA GLU A 86 5.80 16.56 -0.49
C GLU A 86 5.27 15.74 -1.67
N LEU A 87 6.04 14.76 -2.12
CA LEU A 87 5.60 13.83 -3.17
C LEU A 87 4.48 12.92 -2.69
N ALA A 88 4.54 12.42 -1.44
CA ALA A 88 3.46 11.62 -0.86
C ALA A 88 2.14 12.41 -0.86
N LYS A 89 2.19 13.70 -0.50
CA LYS A 89 1.03 14.60 -0.62
C LYS A 89 0.55 14.75 -2.06
N THR A 90 1.47 14.97 -3.01
CA THR A 90 1.13 15.13 -4.44
C THR A 90 0.50 13.87 -5.04
N LEU A 91 0.98 12.69 -4.65
CA LEU A 91 0.44 11.39 -5.07
C LEU A 91 -0.82 10.98 -4.30
N ASN A 92 -1.25 11.80 -3.33
CA ASN A 92 -2.34 11.52 -2.41
C ASN A 92 -2.21 10.13 -1.78
N ILE A 93 -1.08 9.89 -1.12
CA ILE A 93 -0.75 8.66 -0.39
C ILE A 93 -0.29 9.00 1.03
N ASN A 94 -0.41 8.04 1.96
CA ASN A 94 0.17 8.14 3.28
C ASN A 94 1.68 7.82 3.24
N GLU A 95 2.46 8.40 4.14
CA GLU A 95 3.85 7.97 4.38
C GLU A 95 3.93 6.47 4.69
N ASN A 96 2.90 5.91 5.35
CA ASN A 96 2.79 4.47 5.61
C ASN A 96 2.60 3.61 4.35
N ASP A 97 2.27 4.22 3.20
CA ASP A 97 2.15 3.53 1.91
C ASP A 97 3.47 3.47 1.14
N LEU A 98 4.51 4.21 1.57
CA LEU A 98 5.81 4.23 0.91
C LEU A 98 6.44 2.83 0.73
N PRO A 99 6.40 1.93 1.74
CA PRO A 99 6.89 0.55 1.55
C PRO A 99 6.13 -0.22 0.46
N ILE A 100 4.83 0.02 0.31
CA ILE A 100 4.01 -0.62 -0.73
C ILE A 100 4.43 -0.13 -2.12
N LEU A 101 4.68 1.18 -2.28
CA LEU A 101 5.19 1.70 -3.54
C LEU A 101 6.54 1.08 -3.93
N LYS A 102 7.45 0.92 -2.97
CA LYS A 102 8.74 0.23 -3.18
C LYS A 102 8.56 -1.24 -3.57
N PHE A 103 7.58 -1.93 -2.96
CA PHE A 103 7.27 -3.32 -3.32
C PHE A 103 6.69 -3.44 -4.74
N LEU A 104 5.74 -2.58 -5.11
CA LEU A 104 5.10 -2.60 -6.44
C LEU A 104 6.09 -2.37 -7.58
N GLN A 105 7.22 -1.73 -7.31
CA GLN A 105 8.32 -1.58 -8.24
C GLN A 105 9.02 -2.91 -8.56
N LYS A 106 9.42 -3.68 -7.53
CA LYS A 106 10.21 -4.92 -7.71
C LYS A 106 9.53 -5.91 -8.65
N LYS A 107 8.20 -6.01 -8.57
CA LYS A 107 7.38 -6.91 -9.39
C LYS A 107 7.47 -6.66 -10.91
N LYS A 108 8.01 -5.51 -11.35
CA LYS A 108 8.26 -5.23 -12.77
C LYS A 108 9.63 -5.65 -13.27
N ILE A 109 10.63 -5.77 -12.40
CA ILE A 109 12.00 -6.11 -12.79
C ILE A 109 12.08 -7.61 -13.13
N ASP A 110 11.35 -8.46 -12.41
CA ASP A 110 11.35 -9.92 -12.61
C ASP A 110 10.48 -10.40 -13.79
N ARG A 111 9.98 -9.50 -14.65
CA ARG A 111 9.13 -9.83 -15.81
C ARG A 111 9.76 -9.51 -17.16
N ASN A 112 11.02 -9.07 -17.17
CA ASN A 112 11.85 -8.91 -18.36
C ASN A 112 12.88 -10.04 -18.40
#